data_AF-A0A0W0VR10-F1
#
_entry.id   AF-A0A0W0VR10-F1
#
_cell.length_a   1.000
_cell.length_b   1.000
_cell.length_c   1.000
_cell.angle_alpha   90.00
_cell.angle_beta   90.00
_cell.angle_gamma   90.00
#
_symmetry.space_group_name_H-M   'P 1'
#
loop_
_entity.id
_entity.type
_entity.pdbx_description
1 polymer ?
#
loop_
_entity_poly.entity_id
_entity_poly.type
_entity_poly.pdbx_seq_one_letter_code
_entity_poly.pdbx_strand_id
1 'polypeptide(L)'
;MAIKNIIFDLGGVILNIDYKKTIVQLNQLSNGRVDKIYSQEKQSEILDLYETGKITSSQFREIIRSDLDLELNDEMFDAIWNAMLLDLPHERLSLIKDLRQSYKTFLFSNTNEIHLQEVFRISERDCNIRNFSDYFDAEYYSHIFGMRKPHKESFLKLLKENNIKAHETLFIDDTLQHVLGAKEAGIHAIHLTQNMSILNTMDFIQEINAQQNQDELPTNSLTFV
;
A
#
# COMPACT_ATOMS: atom_id res chain seq x y z
N MET A 1 17.93 1.90 19.78
CA MET A 1 18.27 1.88 18.32
C MET A 1 17.45 2.96 17.59
N ALA A 2 17.65 3.21 16.29
CA ALA A 2 16.92 4.25 15.55
C ALA A 2 16.45 3.76 14.17
N ILE A 3 15.33 4.33 13.67
CA ILE A 3 14.80 4.08 12.33
C ILE A 3 15.81 4.50 11.25
N LYS A 4 15.98 3.65 10.24
CA LYS A 4 16.85 3.85 9.07
C LYS A 4 16.16 3.61 7.75
N ASN A 5 15.04 2.89 7.78
CA ASN A 5 14.31 2.45 6.60
C ASN A 5 12.84 2.81 6.75
N ILE A 6 12.20 3.23 5.66
CA ILE A 6 10.78 3.56 5.65
C ILE A 6 10.13 2.87 4.46
N ILE A 7 9.09 2.10 4.72
CA ILE A 7 8.24 1.45 3.72
C ILE A 7 6.91 2.19 3.70
N PHE A 8 6.49 2.64 2.53
CA PHE A 8 5.22 3.33 2.32
C PHE A 8 4.26 2.45 1.53
N ASP A 9 2.99 2.46 1.89
CA ASP A 9 1.93 2.09 0.95
C ASP A 9 1.71 3.17 -0.12
N LEU A 10 1.05 2.80 -1.21
CA LEU A 10 0.71 3.71 -2.30
C LEU A 10 -0.68 4.32 -2.11
N GLY A 11 -1.73 3.51 -2.20
CA GLY A 11 -3.12 3.97 -2.15
C GLY A 11 -3.48 4.41 -0.74
N GLY A 12 -4.19 5.53 -0.59
CA GLY A 12 -4.59 6.07 0.71
C GLY A 12 -3.45 6.74 1.51
N VAL A 13 -2.19 6.45 1.17
CA VAL A 13 -1.01 7.05 1.82
C VAL A 13 -0.34 8.09 0.92
N ILE A 14 0.08 7.71 -0.28
CA ILE A 14 0.74 8.58 -1.25
C ILE A 14 -0.27 9.09 -2.26
N LEU A 15 -1.01 8.18 -2.89
CA LEU A 15 -2.05 8.45 -3.87
C LEU A 15 -3.41 8.54 -3.18
N ASN A 16 -4.21 9.56 -3.51
CA ASN A 16 -5.59 9.60 -3.02
C ASN A 16 -6.45 8.57 -3.77
N ILE A 17 -7.26 7.82 -3.01
CA ILE A 17 -8.15 6.80 -3.56
C ILE A 17 -9.56 6.90 -2.98
N ASP A 18 -10.55 6.49 -3.76
CA ASP A 18 -11.95 6.37 -3.33
C ASP A 18 -12.60 5.14 -3.96
N TYR A 19 -12.52 4.01 -3.25
CA TYR A 19 -13.12 2.73 -3.66
C TYR A 19 -14.61 2.84 -4.03
N LYS A 20 -15.34 3.79 -3.44
CA LYS A 20 -16.77 3.96 -3.72
C LYS A 20 -17.03 4.37 -5.16
N LYS A 21 -16.11 5.07 -5.82
CA LYS A 21 -16.30 5.51 -7.21
C LYS A 21 -16.41 4.31 -8.16
N THR A 22 -15.51 3.35 -8.05
CA THR A 22 -15.56 2.11 -8.83
C THR A 22 -16.81 1.29 -8.49
N ILE A 23 -17.13 1.13 -7.20
CA ILE A 23 -18.32 0.39 -6.75
C ILE A 23 -19.61 1.00 -7.29
N VAL A 24 -19.77 2.33 -7.21
CA VAL A 24 -20.96 3.04 -7.70
C VAL A 24 -21.15 2.85 -9.21
N GLN A 25 -20.08 2.98 -10.00
CA GLN A 25 -20.16 2.82 -11.45
C GLN A 25 -20.48 1.38 -11.84
N LEU A 26 -19.83 0.39 -11.21
CA LEU A 26 -20.14 -1.02 -11.47
C LEU A 26 -21.57 -1.38 -11.03
N ASN A 27 -22.07 -0.83 -9.92
CA ASN A 27 -23.45 -1.05 -9.48
C ASN A 27 -24.49 -0.48 -10.46
N GLN A 28 -24.23 0.69 -11.03
CA GLN A 28 -25.12 1.30 -12.03
C GLN A 28 -25.28 0.42 -13.27
N LEU A 29 -24.21 -0.24 -13.70
CA LEU A 29 -24.19 -1.09 -14.88
C LEU A 29 -24.69 -2.51 -14.62
N SER A 30 -24.47 -3.03 -13.41
CA SER A 30 -24.85 -4.39 -13.02
C SER A 30 -26.21 -4.49 -12.35
N ASN A 31 -27.02 -3.42 -12.33
CA ASN A 31 -28.30 -3.37 -11.60
C ASN A 31 -28.18 -3.71 -10.11
N GLY A 32 -27.14 -3.19 -9.45
CA GLY A 32 -26.92 -3.35 -8.00
C GLY A 32 -26.38 -4.72 -7.59
N ARG A 33 -25.82 -5.51 -8.51
CA ARG A 33 -25.24 -6.83 -8.20
C ARG A 33 -23.92 -6.72 -7.43
N VAL A 34 -23.18 -5.64 -7.59
CA VAL A 34 -21.89 -5.44 -6.88
C VAL A 34 -22.12 -5.45 -5.37
N ASP A 35 -23.07 -4.70 -4.82
CA ASP A 35 -23.32 -4.67 -3.36
C ASP A 35 -23.72 -6.03 -2.78
N LYS A 36 -24.35 -6.89 -3.59
CA LYS A 36 -24.75 -8.25 -3.20
C LYS A 36 -23.61 -9.27 -3.29
N ILE A 37 -22.55 -8.95 -4.03
CA ILE A 37 -21.44 -9.87 -4.35
C ILE A 37 -20.12 -9.43 -3.66
N TYR A 38 -19.85 -8.13 -3.51
CA TYR A 38 -18.69 -7.60 -2.78
C TYR A 38 -18.68 -7.97 -1.29
N SER A 39 -19.84 -8.38 -0.75
CA SER A 39 -19.96 -8.91 0.60
C SER A 39 -19.60 -10.40 0.74
N GLN A 40 -19.20 -11.07 -0.35
CA GLN A 40 -18.89 -12.50 -0.37
C GLN A 40 -17.39 -12.79 -0.49
N GLU A 41 -16.93 -13.81 0.24
CA GLU A 41 -15.54 -14.31 0.30
C GLU A 41 -14.94 -14.66 -1.08
N LYS A 42 -15.77 -15.01 -2.07
CA LYS A 42 -15.35 -15.48 -3.39
C LYS A 42 -14.72 -14.38 -4.28
N GLN A 43 -15.17 -13.12 -4.18
CA GLN A 43 -14.51 -12.01 -4.90
C GLN A 43 -13.18 -11.60 -4.26
N SER A 44 -13.04 -11.79 -2.93
CA SER A 44 -11.73 -11.64 -2.28
C SER A 44 -10.71 -12.58 -2.90
N GLU A 45 -11.09 -13.82 -3.22
CA GLU A 45 -10.16 -14.77 -3.85
C GLU A 45 -9.73 -14.32 -5.25
N ILE A 46 -10.64 -13.85 -6.10
CA ILE A 46 -10.29 -13.38 -7.45
C ILE A 46 -9.39 -12.14 -7.39
N LEU A 47 -9.70 -11.18 -6.51
CA LEU A 47 -8.87 -10.01 -6.30
C LEU A 47 -7.48 -10.41 -5.78
N ASP A 48 -7.41 -11.34 -4.84
CA ASP A 48 -6.14 -11.86 -4.33
C ASP A 48 -5.33 -12.55 -5.42
N LEU A 49 -5.96 -13.35 -6.29
CA LEU A 49 -5.30 -13.97 -7.44
C LEU A 49 -4.75 -12.91 -8.39
N TYR A 50 -5.51 -11.85 -8.66
CA TYR A 50 -5.09 -10.79 -9.57
C TYR A 50 -3.99 -9.90 -8.98
N GLU A 51 -4.16 -9.46 -7.73
CA GLU A 51 -3.17 -8.70 -6.97
C GLU A 51 -1.90 -9.49 -6.68
N THR A 52 -1.88 -10.81 -6.82
CA THR A 52 -0.66 -11.64 -6.73
C THR A 52 -0.14 -12.11 -8.09
N GLY A 53 -0.69 -11.59 -9.18
CA GLY A 53 -0.23 -11.87 -10.55
C GLY A 53 -0.51 -13.31 -11.03
N LYS A 54 -1.42 -14.03 -10.36
CA LYS A 54 -1.77 -15.42 -10.70
C LYS A 54 -2.77 -15.51 -11.85
N ILE A 55 -3.49 -14.43 -12.14
CA ILE A 55 -4.36 -14.30 -13.32
C ILE A 55 -4.01 -13.01 -14.07
N THR A 56 -4.23 -13.02 -15.38
CA THR A 56 -3.97 -11.86 -16.25
C THR A 56 -5.11 -10.85 -16.21
N SER A 57 -4.85 -9.63 -16.65
CA SER A 57 -5.88 -8.60 -16.84
C SER A 57 -7.02 -9.05 -17.75
N SER A 58 -6.75 -9.87 -18.78
CA SER A 58 -7.81 -10.44 -19.63
C SER A 58 -8.74 -11.36 -18.85
N GLN A 59 -8.15 -12.30 -18.09
CA GLN A 59 -8.91 -13.25 -17.29
C GLN A 59 -9.72 -12.53 -16.20
N PHE A 60 -9.11 -11.54 -15.52
CA PHE A 60 -9.79 -10.73 -14.52
C PHE A 60 -11.02 -10.02 -15.10
N ARG A 61 -10.86 -9.34 -16.25
CA ARG A 61 -11.97 -8.64 -16.94
C ARG A 61 -13.08 -9.61 -17.32
N GLU A 62 -12.76 -10.76 -17.89
CA GLU A 62 -13.73 -11.78 -18.27
C GLU A 62 -14.53 -12.30 -17.06
N ILE A 63 -13.84 -12.61 -15.96
CA ILE A 63 -14.48 -13.09 -14.73
C ILE A 63 -15.45 -12.05 -14.17
N ILE A 64 -14.98 -10.80 -14.00
CA ILE A 64 -15.83 -9.73 -13.43
C ILE A 64 -17.00 -9.41 -14.35
N ARG A 65 -16.80 -9.35 -15.67
CA ARG A 65 -17.90 -9.14 -16.63
C ARG A 65 -18.93 -10.26 -16.57
N SER A 66 -18.49 -11.51 -16.47
CA SER A 66 -19.40 -12.65 -16.38
C SER A 66 -20.18 -12.64 -15.06
N ASP A 67 -19.50 -12.39 -13.93
CA ASP A 67 -20.13 -12.39 -12.60
C ASP A 67 -21.14 -11.24 -12.44
N LEU A 68 -20.85 -10.10 -13.06
CA LEU A 68 -21.68 -8.89 -12.97
C LEU A 68 -22.60 -8.67 -14.18
N ASP A 69 -22.53 -9.55 -15.20
CA ASP A 69 -23.32 -9.47 -16.44
C ASP A 69 -23.15 -8.12 -17.14
N LEU A 70 -21.87 -7.75 -17.34
CA LEU A 70 -21.46 -6.46 -17.89
C LEU A 70 -21.11 -6.58 -19.37
N GLU A 71 -21.80 -5.80 -20.19
CA GLU A 71 -21.50 -5.61 -21.62
C GLU A 71 -20.54 -4.43 -21.82
N LEU A 72 -19.26 -4.62 -21.46
CA LEU A 72 -18.22 -3.61 -21.58
C LEU A 72 -17.07 -4.07 -22.46
N ASN A 73 -16.50 -3.16 -23.26
CA ASN A 73 -15.19 -3.40 -23.84
C ASN A 73 -14.08 -3.19 -22.79
N ASP A 74 -12.86 -3.51 -23.16
CA ASP A 74 -11.66 -3.46 -22.30
C ASP A 74 -11.39 -2.05 -21.78
N GLU A 75 -11.42 -1.06 -22.65
CA GLU A 75 -11.14 0.34 -22.30
C GLU A 75 -12.17 0.92 -21.32
N MET A 76 -13.46 0.62 -21.52
CA MET A 76 -14.54 1.05 -20.63
C MET A 76 -14.45 0.37 -19.27
N PHE A 77 -14.13 -0.93 -19.25
CA PHE A 77 -13.92 -1.66 -18.01
C PHE A 77 -12.77 -1.05 -17.21
N ASP A 78 -11.62 -0.82 -17.85
CA ASP A 78 -10.44 -0.29 -17.20
C ASP A 78 -10.70 1.13 -16.67
N ALA A 79 -11.42 1.98 -17.42
CA ALA A 79 -11.83 3.31 -16.98
C ALA A 79 -12.69 3.27 -15.70
N ILE A 80 -13.65 2.33 -15.61
CA ILE A 80 -14.48 2.14 -14.42
C ILE A 80 -13.67 1.57 -13.25
N TRP A 81 -12.81 0.59 -13.53
CA TRP A 81 -11.95 -0.03 -12.52
C TRP A 81 -10.96 0.97 -11.92
N ASN A 82 -10.46 1.89 -12.75
CA ASN A 82 -9.56 2.96 -12.36
C ASN A 82 -10.25 4.17 -11.73
N ALA A 83 -11.58 4.25 -11.73
CA ALA A 83 -12.32 5.40 -11.20
C ALA A 83 -12.04 5.69 -9.71
N MET A 84 -11.55 4.70 -8.96
CA MET A 84 -11.10 4.85 -7.58
C MET A 84 -9.78 5.62 -7.44
N LEU A 85 -8.95 5.71 -8.47
CA LEU A 85 -7.66 6.40 -8.44
C LEU A 85 -7.88 7.89 -8.71
N LEU A 86 -7.46 8.75 -7.79
CA LEU A 86 -7.74 10.19 -7.86
C LEU A 86 -6.52 10.97 -8.37
N ASP A 87 -5.85 11.64 -7.43
CA ASP A 87 -4.72 12.53 -7.68
C ASP A 87 -3.51 12.10 -6.82
N LEU A 88 -2.35 12.56 -7.25
CA LEU A 88 -1.08 12.35 -6.57
C LEU A 88 -0.58 13.69 -5.99
N PRO A 89 -0.80 13.96 -4.68
CA PRO A 89 -0.40 15.22 -4.09
C PRO A 89 1.12 15.41 -4.10
N HIS A 90 1.59 16.50 -4.73
CA HIS A 90 3.00 16.85 -4.88
C HIS A 90 3.77 16.91 -3.55
N GLU A 91 3.14 17.41 -2.50
CA GLU A 91 3.77 17.54 -1.17
C GLU A 91 4.20 16.19 -0.58
N ARG A 92 3.46 15.11 -0.87
CA ARG A 92 3.78 13.77 -0.38
C ARG A 92 5.02 13.20 -1.08
N LEU A 93 5.15 13.47 -2.37
CA LEU A 93 6.33 13.11 -3.14
C LEU A 93 7.56 13.92 -2.71
N SER A 94 7.39 15.23 -2.48
CA SER A 94 8.46 16.09 -1.96
C SER A 94 8.97 15.58 -0.61
N LEU A 95 8.07 15.23 0.31
CA LEU A 95 8.45 14.62 1.58
C LEU A 95 9.29 13.34 1.38
N ILE A 96 8.84 12.41 0.53
CA ILE A 96 9.56 11.15 0.30
C ILE A 96 10.96 11.43 -0.26
N LYS A 97 11.07 12.39 -1.19
CA LYS A 97 12.36 12.81 -1.75
C LYS A 97 13.30 13.41 -0.71
N ASP A 98 12.77 14.17 0.25
CA ASP A 98 13.54 14.72 1.36
C ASP A 98 13.97 13.64 2.35
N LEU A 99 13.07 12.73 2.71
CA LEU A 99 13.36 11.58 3.58
C LEU A 99 14.44 10.68 2.98
N ARG A 100 14.42 10.46 1.67
CA ARG A 100 15.42 9.67 0.94
C ARG A 100 16.86 10.16 1.10
N GLN A 101 17.06 11.42 1.48
CA GLN A 101 18.40 11.94 1.76
C GLN A 101 19.03 11.35 3.03
N SER A 102 18.21 10.84 3.96
CA SER A 102 18.65 10.34 5.27
C SER A 102 18.20 8.90 5.59
N TYR A 103 17.19 8.39 4.88
CA TYR A 103 16.61 7.07 5.09
C TYR A 103 16.60 6.29 3.77
N LYS A 104 16.69 4.96 3.87
CA LYS A 104 16.27 4.11 2.76
C LYS A 104 14.75 4.14 2.64
N THR A 105 14.24 4.33 1.44
CA THR A 105 12.80 4.47 1.19
C THR A 105 12.34 3.35 0.27
N PHE A 106 11.21 2.73 0.59
CA PHE A 106 10.64 1.61 -0.17
C PHE A 106 9.16 1.85 -0.40
N LEU A 107 8.65 1.38 -1.53
CA LEU A 107 7.22 1.30 -1.79
C LEU A 107 6.77 -0.16 -1.66
N PHE A 108 5.69 -0.43 -0.94
CA PHE A 108 5.05 -1.74 -0.94
C PHE A 108 3.52 -1.62 -1.03
N SER A 109 3.00 -1.87 -2.23
CA SER A 109 1.59 -1.68 -2.57
C SER A 109 0.94 -3.00 -2.99
N ASN A 110 -0.21 -3.29 -2.37
CA ASN A 110 -1.15 -4.26 -2.94
C ASN A 110 -1.83 -3.57 -4.13
N THR A 111 -1.50 -4.02 -5.34
CA THR A 111 -2.03 -3.44 -6.58
C THR A 111 -2.00 -4.46 -7.70
N ASN A 112 -2.65 -4.14 -8.81
CA ASN A 112 -2.76 -4.96 -10.00
C ASN A 112 -2.27 -4.21 -11.25
N GLU A 113 -2.13 -4.92 -12.37
CA GLU A 113 -1.55 -4.37 -13.60
C GLU A 113 -2.36 -3.16 -14.13
N ILE A 114 -3.69 -3.25 -14.19
CA ILE A 114 -4.56 -2.16 -14.67
C ILE A 114 -4.38 -0.91 -13.81
N HIS A 115 -4.41 -1.04 -12.48
CA HIS A 115 -4.22 0.08 -11.57
C HIS A 115 -2.81 0.67 -11.68
N LEU A 116 -1.76 -0.15 -11.76
CA LEU A 116 -0.39 0.32 -11.84
C LEU A 116 -0.16 1.16 -13.12
N GLN A 117 -0.71 0.73 -14.25
CA GLN A 117 -0.63 1.49 -15.50
C GLN A 117 -1.28 2.87 -15.36
N GLU A 118 -2.44 2.95 -14.71
CA GLU A 118 -3.13 4.22 -14.50
C GLU A 118 -2.41 5.11 -13.48
N VAL A 119 -1.84 4.55 -12.42
CA VAL A 119 -1.01 5.31 -11.48
C VAL A 119 0.14 6.01 -12.19
N PHE A 120 0.82 5.34 -13.14
CA PHE A 120 1.87 5.99 -13.92
C PHE A 120 1.33 7.09 -14.84
N ARG A 121 0.14 6.92 -15.44
CA ARG A 121 -0.51 7.99 -16.21
C ARG A 121 -0.88 9.19 -15.34
N ILE A 122 -1.43 8.95 -14.16
CA ILE A 122 -1.75 10.00 -13.16
C ILE A 122 -0.46 10.70 -12.74
N SER A 123 0.61 9.96 -12.47
CA SER A 123 1.91 10.51 -12.07
C SER A 123 2.56 11.36 -13.17
N GLU A 124 2.45 10.95 -14.44
CA GLU A 124 2.95 11.73 -15.56
C GLU A 124 2.10 12.99 -15.78
N ARG A 125 0.77 12.87 -15.69
CA ARG A 125 -0.18 13.99 -15.84
C ARG A 125 0.00 15.04 -14.74
N ASP A 126 0.00 14.61 -13.48
CA ASP A 126 -0.06 15.51 -12.32
C ASP A 126 1.32 16.04 -11.95
N CYS A 127 2.37 15.22 -12.11
CA CYS A 127 3.69 15.51 -11.58
C CYS A 127 4.83 15.42 -12.61
N ASN A 128 4.56 15.04 -13.86
CA ASN A 128 5.57 14.77 -14.90
C ASN A 128 6.58 13.68 -14.46
N ILE A 129 6.08 12.66 -13.76
CA ILE A 129 6.86 11.54 -13.23
C ILE A 129 6.50 10.27 -14.00
N ARG A 130 7.50 9.61 -14.60
CA ARG A 130 7.29 8.38 -15.39
C ARG A 130 7.48 7.09 -14.60
N ASN A 131 8.16 7.17 -13.45
CA ASN A 131 8.41 6.06 -12.54
C ASN A 131 8.75 6.62 -11.15
N PHE A 132 8.81 5.78 -10.12
CA PHE A 132 9.11 6.24 -8.77
C PHE A 132 10.58 6.03 -8.34
N SER A 133 11.51 5.80 -9.29
CA SER A 133 12.90 5.46 -8.95
C SER A 133 13.66 6.59 -8.25
N ASP A 134 13.22 7.83 -8.44
CA ASP A 134 13.77 9.00 -7.74
C ASP A 134 13.31 9.10 -6.28
N TYR A 135 12.31 8.30 -5.89
CA TYR A 135 11.64 8.35 -4.59
C TYR A 135 11.92 7.11 -3.73
N PHE A 136 12.20 5.95 -4.34
CA PHE A 136 12.39 4.69 -3.63
C PHE A 136 13.65 3.95 -4.08
N ASP A 137 14.28 3.24 -3.13
CA ASP A 137 15.39 2.32 -3.39
C ASP A 137 14.90 1.04 -4.07
N ALA A 138 13.68 0.61 -3.76
CA ALA A 138 12.98 -0.45 -4.46
C ALA A 138 11.46 -0.29 -4.33
N GLU A 139 10.76 -0.77 -5.36
CA GLU A 139 9.31 -0.73 -5.48
C GLU A 139 8.76 -2.17 -5.50
N TYR A 140 7.80 -2.44 -4.61
CA TYR A 140 7.15 -3.74 -4.48
C TYR A 140 5.67 -3.60 -4.83
N TYR A 141 5.31 -4.01 -6.04
CA TYR A 141 3.92 -4.13 -6.50
C TYR A 141 3.49 -5.58 -6.37
N SER A 142 2.44 -5.86 -5.60
CA SER A 142 2.10 -7.23 -5.21
C SER A 142 1.94 -8.19 -6.39
N HIS A 143 1.38 -7.73 -7.52
CA HIS A 143 1.17 -8.57 -8.71
C HIS A 143 2.47 -8.94 -9.42
N ILE A 144 3.51 -8.12 -9.31
CA ILE A 144 4.86 -8.39 -9.80
C ILE A 144 5.66 -9.19 -8.76
N PHE A 145 5.49 -8.85 -7.49
CA PHE A 145 6.19 -9.47 -6.37
C PHE A 145 5.71 -10.90 -6.07
N GLY A 146 4.48 -11.23 -6.49
CA GLY A 146 3.80 -12.51 -6.25
C GLY A 146 3.32 -12.69 -4.80
N MET A 147 3.40 -11.64 -3.98
CA MET A 147 3.07 -11.65 -2.57
C MET A 147 2.39 -10.34 -2.19
N ARG A 148 1.52 -10.37 -1.19
CA ARG A 148 0.73 -9.22 -0.77
C ARG A 148 0.70 -9.08 0.75
N LYS A 149 0.41 -7.86 1.20
CA LYS A 149 0.01 -7.56 2.58
C LYS A 149 -1.39 -8.17 2.82
N PRO A 150 -1.76 -8.55 4.06
CA PRO A 150 -1.02 -8.40 5.31
C PRO A 150 -0.06 -9.57 5.64
N HIS A 151 0.16 -10.52 4.73
CA HIS A 151 0.97 -11.70 5.03
C HIS A 151 2.38 -11.32 5.48
N LYS A 152 2.75 -11.71 6.70
CA LYS A 152 4.06 -11.46 7.33
C LYS A 152 5.22 -11.87 6.42
N GLU A 153 5.07 -12.97 5.69
CA GLU A 153 6.09 -13.52 4.79
C GLU A 153 6.47 -12.53 3.68
N SER A 154 5.52 -11.70 3.23
CA SER A 154 5.78 -10.69 2.20
C SER A 154 6.72 -9.59 2.71
N PHE A 155 6.49 -9.12 3.94
CA PHE A 155 7.40 -8.19 4.62
C PHE A 155 8.77 -8.80 4.89
N LEU A 156 8.83 -10.03 5.39
CA LEU A 156 10.11 -10.71 5.67
C LEU A 156 10.95 -10.90 4.40
N LYS A 157 10.31 -11.22 3.27
CA LYS A 157 11.00 -11.34 1.97
C LYS A 157 11.55 -9.98 1.53
N LEU A 158 10.76 -8.91 1.60
CA LEU A 158 11.20 -7.54 1.27
C LEU A 158 12.40 -7.13 2.14
N LEU A 159 12.34 -7.34 3.46
CA LEU A 159 13.45 -7.02 4.36
C LEU A 159 14.74 -7.76 3.97
N LYS A 160 14.61 -9.05 3.66
CA LYS A 160 15.73 -9.92 3.27
C LYS A 160 16.37 -9.49 1.94
N GLU A 161 15.56 -9.22 0.91
CA GLU A 161 16.05 -8.81 -0.41
C GLU A 161 16.83 -7.49 -0.36
N ASN A 162 16.42 -6.57 0.53
CA ASN A 162 17.06 -5.26 0.67
C ASN A 162 18.15 -5.22 1.76
N ASN A 163 18.38 -6.34 2.45
CA ASN A 163 19.32 -6.45 3.57
C ASN A 163 19.09 -5.36 4.64
N ILE A 164 17.82 -5.17 5.03
CA ILE A 164 17.39 -4.22 6.06
C ILE A 164 16.79 -4.96 7.28
N LYS A 165 16.82 -4.31 8.44
CA LYS A 165 16.39 -4.90 9.71
C LYS A 165 15.00 -4.43 10.11
N ALA A 166 14.14 -5.34 10.56
CA ALA A 166 12.77 -5.04 10.93
C ALA A 166 12.67 -3.95 12.03
N HIS A 167 13.46 -4.04 13.10
CA HIS A 167 13.47 -3.08 14.21
C HIS A 167 14.07 -1.70 13.86
N GLU A 168 14.71 -1.55 12.69
CA GLU A 168 15.18 -0.26 12.16
C GLU A 168 14.25 0.24 11.03
N THR A 169 13.09 -0.40 10.83
CA THR A 169 12.19 -0.14 9.72
C THR A 169 10.84 0.35 10.22
N LEU A 170 10.36 1.44 9.60
CA LEU A 170 9.02 1.98 9.76
C LEU A 170 8.16 1.61 8.55
N PHE A 171 6.94 1.15 8.77
CA PHE A 171 5.92 0.95 7.75
C PHE A 171 4.72 1.87 7.98
N ILE A 172 4.23 2.52 6.91
CA ILE A 172 3.12 3.46 6.96
C ILE A 172 2.05 3.02 5.96
N ASP A 173 0.84 2.74 6.46
CA ASP A 173 -0.28 2.20 5.70
C ASP A 173 -1.61 2.68 6.30
N ASP A 174 -2.64 2.87 5.48
CA ASP A 174 -3.97 3.31 5.90
C ASP A 174 -4.90 2.13 6.28
N THR A 175 -4.45 0.90 6.06
CA THR A 175 -5.21 -0.33 6.29
C THR A 175 -4.68 -1.06 7.52
N LEU A 176 -5.49 -1.11 8.58
CA LEU A 176 -5.12 -1.73 9.86
C LEU A 176 -4.56 -3.16 9.74
N GLN A 177 -5.14 -3.99 8.88
CA GLN A 177 -4.67 -5.38 8.71
C GLN A 177 -3.22 -5.43 8.20
N HIS A 178 -2.84 -4.56 7.27
CA HIS A 178 -1.47 -4.47 6.77
C HIS A 178 -0.49 -4.07 7.87
N VAL A 179 -0.89 -3.10 8.70
CA VAL A 179 -0.12 -2.63 9.85
C VAL A 179 0.12 -3.75 10.86
N LEU A 180 -0.90 -4.56 11.15
CA LEU A 180 -0.77 -5.72 12.03
C LEU A 180 0.20 -6.76 11.44
N GLY A 181 0.07 -7.07 10.15
CA GLY A 181 0.99 -7.97 9.44
C GLY A 181 2.45 -7.53 9.49
N ALA A 182 2.71 -6.22 9.34
CA ALA A 182 4.05 -5.66 9.47
C ALA A 182 4.58 -5.79 10.91
N LYS A 183 3.74 -5.53 11.92
CA LYS A 183 4.12 -5.71 13.34
C LYS A 183 4.47 -7.17 13.66
N GLU A 184 3.74 -8.14 13.10
CA GLU A 184 4.07 -9.55 13.23
C GLU A 184 5.42 -9.93 12.60
N ALA A 185 5.87 -9.16 11.60
CA ALA A 185 7.21 -9.25 11.00
C ALA A 185 8.30 -8.54 11.84
N GLY A 186 7.94 -7.89 12.95
CA GLY A 186 8.86 -7.14 13.81
C GLY A 186 9.17 -5.73 13.31
N ILE A 187 8.36 -5.20 12.39
CA ILE A 187 8.50 -3.85 11.82
C ILE A 187 7.72 -2.85 12.69
N HIS A 188 8.26 -1.65 12.90
CA HIS A 188 7.48 -0.56 13.48
C HIS A 188 6.44 -0.11 12.46
N ALA A 189 5.15 -0.10 12.81
CA ALA A 189 4.11 0.23 11.85
C ALA A 189 3.08 1.22 12.40
N ILE A 190 2.76 2.22 11.58
CA ILE A 190 1.80 3.27 11.85
C ILE A 190 0.58 3.08 10.94
N HIS A 191 -0.60 3.10 11.56
CA HIS A 191 -1.88 3.11 10.87
C HIS A 191 -2.32 4.55 10.66
N LEU A 192 -2.33 5.01 9.41
CA LEU A 192 -2.83 6.34 9.09
C LEU A 192 -4.35 6.36 9.23
N THR A 193 -4.83 7.07 10.24
CA THR A 193 -6.26 7.34 10.44
C THR A 193 -6.64 8.69 9.84
N GLN A 194 -7.93 9.04 9.81
CA GLN A 194 -8.46 10.24 9.12
C GLN A 194 -7.78 11.57 9.50
N ASN A 195 -7.17 11.67 10.68
CA ASN A 195 -6.51 12.90 11.16
C ASN A 195 -4.99 12.88 10.97
N MET A 196 -4.45 11.84 10.35
CA MET A 196 -3.03 11.67 10.11
C MET A 196 -2.72 11.76 8.63
N SER A 197 -1.51 12.16 8.31
CA SER A 197 -0.99 12.18 6.95
C SER A 197 0.39 11.57 6.93
N ILE A 198 0.82 11.08 5.77
CA ILE A 198 2.22 10.76 5.51
C ILE A 198 3.13 11.95 5.85
N LEU A 199 2.64 13.20 5.79
CA LEU A 199 3.40 14.39 6.18
C LEU A 199 3.87 14.37 7.65
N ASN A 200 3.25 13.57 8.51
CA ASN A 200 3.67 13.37 9.91
C ASN A 200 4.80 12.33 10.08
N THR A 201 5.39 11.83 8.99
CA THR A 201 6.40 10.75 9.04
C THR A 201 7.57 11.08 9.99
N MET A 202 8.06 12.32 9.99
CA MET A 202 9.16 12.72 10.87
C MET A 202 8.76 12.69 12.36
N ASP A 203 7.52 13.06 12.68
CA ASP A 203 7.00 12.99 14.05
C ASP A 203 6.95 11.54 14.52
N PHE A 204 6.44 10.64 13.67
CA PHE A 204 6.41 9.19 13.96
C PHE A 204 7.80 8.62 14.22
N ILE A 205 8.79 9.01 13.40
CA ILE A 205 10.18 8.55 13.57
C ILE A 205 10.74 9.04 14.91
N GLN A 206 10.49 10.29 15.28
CA GLN A 206 10.96 10.85 16.55
C GLN A 206 10.34 10.12 17.75
N GLU A 207 9.03 9.86 17.71
CA GLU A 207 8.32 9.11 18.75
C GLU A 207 8.85 7.70 18.93
N ILE A 208 9.05 6.96 17.82
CA ILE A 208 9.58 5.59 17.86
C ILE A 208 11.00 5.58 18.41
N ASN A 209 11.88 6.47 17.93
CA ASN A 209 13.26 6.55 18.41
C ASN A 209 13.31 6.90 19.92
N ALA A 210 12.40 7.75 20.39
CA ALA A 210 12.30 8.10 21.81
C ALA A 210 11.90 6.90 22.68
N GLN A 211 10.92 6.11 22.23
CA GLN A 211 10.50 4.88 22.92
C GLN A 211 11.63 3.85 23.00
N GLN A 212 12.34 3.64 21.89
CA GLN A 212 13.48 2.72 21.83
C GLN A 212 14.62 3.10 22.78
N ASN A 213 14.82 4.40 23.05
CA ASN A 213 15.85 4.86 23.99
C ASN A 213 15.43 4.69 25.46
N GLN A 214 14.13 4.62 25.77
CA GLN A 214 13.63 4.40 27.13
C GLN A 214 13.70 2.93 27.54
N ASP A 215 13.42 2.01 26.61
CA ASP A 215 13.50 0.57 26.85
C ASP A 215 14.94 0.03 27.02
N GLU A 216 15.95 0.83 26.63
CA GLU A 216 17.38 0.52 26.81
C GLU A 216 17.93 0.94 28.19
N LEU A 217 17.15 1.62 29.05
CA LEU A 217 17.56 1.94 30.42
C LEU A 217 17.45 0.69 31.31
N PRO A 218 18.53 0.24 31.98
CA PRO A 218 18.46 -0.92 32.86
C PRO A 218 17.52 -0.63 34.03
N THR A 219 16.55 -1.53 34.25
CA THR A 219 15.81 -1.62 35.50
C THR A 219 16.81 -1.98 36.60
N ASN A 220 17.41 -0.97 37.22
CA ASN A 220 18.16 -1.16 38.45
C ASN A 220 17.19 -1.69 39.50
N SER A 221 17.25 -3.00 39.72
CA SER A 221 16.68 -3.69 40.86
C SER A 221 17.24 -3.08 42.14
N LEU A 222 16.53 -2.12 42.72
CA LEU A 222 16.72 -1.70 44.09
C LEU A 222 16.10 -2.77 45.01
N THR A 223 16.82 -3.87 45.19
CA THR A 223 16.69 -4.68 46.40
C THR A 223 17.34 -3.90 47.53
N PHE A 224 16.53 -3.21 48.33
CA PHE A 224 16.95 -2.77 49.65
C PHE A 224 16.78 -3.96 50.61
N VAL A 225 17.91 -4.39 51.18
CA VAL A 225 18.02 -5.28 52.34
C VAL A 225 17.66 -4.51 53.60
#